data_AF-R6AS49-F1
#
_entry.id   AF-R6AS49-F1
#
_cell.length_a   1.000
_cell.length_b   1.000
_cell.length_c   1.000
_cell.angle_alpha   90.00
_cell.angle_beta   90.00
_cell.angle_gamma   90.00
#
_symmetry.space_group_name_H-M   'P 1'
#
loop_
_entity.id
_entity.type
_entity.pdbx_description
1 polymer ?
#
loop_
_entity_poly.entity_id
_entity_poly.type
_entity_poly.pdbx_seq_one_letter_code
_entity_poly.pdbx_strand_id
1 'polypeptide(L)'
;MPVSAYGGRVYVADETDSIPAEELAELNEYAEHASETCGTDILFLLAEDEAAAGDSIVDYMANYPNMGNGESRIFFAIGPDSSWHILCSGNMQNMLTKEQEDALRDAYNGPETYFGGIKAYIDLAESYVFEIYPNDTPVDEGLEGLERLPEEIRSMDEFTCVLDGAGMIEPEQRAELMKKLGELSSKYGMDYVVCTVKSLKGSTAEACADDIFDYCGFGRGEDRSGVLLLISTGDRKWHISTRGYGITVFTDAGIQYIGEELKAKMKSADYAGTFFGFADLCDRFTDQAKKDRPYDTSNLPIKPLPFKYIPISLGIGLVIALIAVSVMKSKLKTVRYKAEANSYVRPGSMNITVSRDLFLYRTVAVSPKPKNNGGSDGGSSTHTSSSGSTHGGGGGSF
;
A
#
# COMPACT_ATOMS: atom_id res chain seq x y z
N MET A 1 -31.61 8.07 28.59
CA MET A 1 -30.71 8.61 27.56
C MET A 1 -29.86 9.66 28.23
N PRO A 2 -28.59 9.38 28.57
CA PRO A 2 -27.71 10.41 29.08
C PRO A 2 -27.44 11.37 27.92
N VAL A 3 -28.15 12.49 27.95
CA VAL A 3 -27.91 13.63 27.07
C VAL A 3 -26.94 14.51 27.82
N SER A 4 -25.74 14.73 27.26
CA SER A 4 -24.85 15.82 27.68
C SER A 4 -25.72 17.07 27.86
N ALA A 5 -25.74 17.63 29.08
CA ALA A 5 -26.55 18.80 29.41
C ALA A 5 -26.18 20.06 28.60
N TYR A 6 -25.19 19.97 27.70
CA TYR A 6 -24.59 21.08 26.99
C TYR A 6 -24.41 20.89 25.48
N GLY A 7 -25.11 19.96 24.82
CA GLY A 7 -25.10 19.87 23.35
C GLY A 7 -23.72 19.67 22.70
N GLY A 8 -22.71 19.32 23.50
CA GLY A 8 -21.37 18.93 23.08
C GLY A 8 -21.29 17.43 22.84
N ARG A 9 -20.27 17.01 22.08
CA ARG A 9 -20.02 15.61 21.75
C ARG A 9 -19.68 14.81 23.00
N VAL A 10 -20.06 13.53 22.99
CA VAL A 10 -19.87 12.63 24.13
C VAL A 10 -18.64 11.77 23.86
N TYR A 11 -17.67 11.79 24.76
CA TYR A 11 -16.50 10.93 24.77
C TYR A 11 -16.56 9.92 25.91
N VAL A 12 -17.18 10.30 27.03
CA VAL A 12 -17.43 9.41 28.17
C VAL A 12 -18.92 9.36 28.46
N ALA A 13 -19.49 8.17 28.45
CA ALA A 13 -20.91 7.92 28.70
C ALA A 13 -21.09 6.98 29.90
N ASP A 14 -22.02 7.33 30.78
CA ASP A 14 -22.48 6.48 31.87
C ASP A 14 -24.00 6.33 31.79
N GLU A 15 -24.47 5.13 31.45
CA GLU A 15 -25.88 4.79 31.43
C GLU A 15 -26.37 4.30 32.79
N THR A 16 -25.47 3.92 33.69
CA THR A 16 -25.80 3.35 35.00
C THR A 16 -26.09 4.41 36.07
N ASP A 17 -25.87 5.70 35.73
CA ASP A 17 -25.90 6.83 36.67
C ASP A 17 -25.02 6.60 37.92
N SER A 18 -23.93 5.83 37.78
CA SER A 18 -23.00 5.50 38.86
C SER A 18 -21.97 6.60 39.13
N ILE A 19 -21.69 7.44 38.13
CA ILE A 19 -20.72 8.53 38.20
C ILE A 19 -21.46 9.85 38.46
N PRO A 20 -21.03 10.66 39.45
CA PRO A 20 -21.59 12.00 39.65
C PRO A 20 -21.48 12.86 38.39
N ALA A 21 -22.53 13.63 38.08
CA ALA A 21 -22.58 14.44 36.86
C ALA A 21 -21.41 15.43 36.68
N GLU A 22 -20.85 15.95 37.78
CA GLU A 22 -19.68 16.83 37.77
C GLU A 22 -18.40 16.07 37.37
N GLU A 23 -18.20 14.87 37.91
CA GLU A 23 -17.09 13.98 37.56
C GLU A 23 -17.20 13.47 36.12
N LEU A 24 -18.41 13.13 35.67
CA LEU A 24 -18.66 12.70 34.29
C LEU A 24 -18.34 13.81 33.29
N ALA A 25 -18.68 15.06 33.61
CA ALA A 25 -18.35 16.21 32.77
C ALA A 25 -16.84 16.45 32.68
N GLU A 26 -16.12 16.34 33.81
CA GLU A 26 -14.65 16.45 33.85
C GLU A 26 -13.98 15.35 33.02
N LEU A 27 -14.44 14.10 33.13
CA LEU A 27 -13.92 12.98 32.32
C LEU A 27 -14.19 13.19 30.83
N ASN A 28 -15.35 13.75 30.46
CA ASN A 28 -15.68 14.00 29.07
C ASN A 28 -14.75 15.07 28.46
N GLU A 29 -14.51 16.18 29.17
CA GLU A 29 -13.56 17.22 28.74
C GLU A 29 -12.13 16.68 28.65
N TYR A 30 -11.74 15.81 29.59
CA TYR A 30 -10.44 15.16 29.59
C TYR A 30 -10.25 14.24 28.38
N ALA A 31 -11.24 13.39 28.08
CA ALA A 31 -11.21 12.49 26.95
C ALA A 31 -11.26 13.23 25.60
N GLU A 32 -12.01 14.33 25.52
CA GLU A 32 -12.04 15.21 24.34
C GLU A 32 -10.66 15.80 24.08
N HIS A 33 -10.00 16.38 25.09
CA HIS A 33 -8.65 16.93 24.95
C HIS A 33 -7.62 15.86 24.53
N ALA A 34 -7.63 14.68 25.15
CA ALA A 34 -6.73 13.58 24.77
C ALA A 34 -6.98 13.14 23.32
N SER A 35 -8.25 13.04 22.92
CA SER A 35 -8.64 12.69 21.55
C SER A 35 -8.17 13.71 20.52
N GLU A 36 -8.32 15.00 20.81
CA GLU A 36 -7.83 16.09 19.96
C GLU A 36 -6.30 16.10 19.86
N THR A 37 -5.61 15.79 20.96
CA THR A 37 -4.14 15.80 21.02
C THR A 37 -3.52 14.67 20.18
N CYS A 38 -4.10 13.49 20.23
CA CYS A 38 -3.60 12.32 19.50
C CYS A 38 -4.29 12.06 18.15
N GLY A 39 -5.33 12.82 17.80
CA GLY A 39 -6.07 12.70 16.53
C GLY A 39 -6.86 11.39 16.38
N THR A 40 -7.14 10.70 17.49
CA THR A 40 -7.90 9.45 17.57
C THR A 40 -8.91 9.58 18.70
N ASP A 41 -10.18 9.23 18.47
CA ASP A 41 -11.17 9.32 19.56
C ASP A 41 -10.91 8.24 20.62
N ILE A 42 -10.70 8.67 21.86
CA ILE A 42 -10.62 7.81 23.04
C ILE A 42 -11.97 7.87 23.75
N LEU A 43 -12.71 6.77 23.70
CA LEU A 43 -14.11 6.71 24.12
C LEU A 43 -14.33 5.72 25.26
N PHE A 44 -15.23 6.03 26.19
CA PHE A 44 -15.56 5.16 27.31
C PHE A 44 -17.07 5.06 27.58
N LEU A 45 -17.60 3.85 27.79
CA LEU A 45 -19.01 3.59 28.09
C LEU A 45 -19.21 2.65 29.30
N LEU A 46 -20.02 3.07 30.26
CA LEU A 46 -20.66 2.18 31.25
C LEU A 46 -22.10 1.91 30.81
N ALA A 47 -22.40 0.66 30.43
CA ALA A 47 -23.70 0.27 29.88
C ALA A 47 -24.65 -0.29 30.95
N GLU A 48 -25.94 0.05 30.87
CA GLU A 48 -26.98 -0.39 31.83
C GLU A 48 -27.76 -1.65 31.35
N ASP A 49 -27.95 -1.84 30.04
CA ASP A 49 -28.90 -2.83 29.48
C ASP A 49 -28.25 -4.17 29.06
N GLU A 50 -28.91 -5.31 29.30
CA GLU A 50 -28.49 -6.67 28.89
C GLU A 50 -28.48 -6.86 27.37
N ALA A 51 -29.12 -5.99 26.59
CA ALA A 51 -28.91 -5.92 25.13
C ALA A 51 -27.46 -5.54 24.75
N ALA A 52 -26.68 -5.06 25.73
CA ALA A 52 -25.25 -4.80 25.68
C ALA A 52 -24.41 -5.92 26.34
N ALA A 53 -24.94 -7.12 26.56
CA ALA A 53 -24.17 -8.26 27.10
C ALA A 53 -23.94 -9.34 26.02
N GLY A 54 -22.84 -9.22 25.27
CA GLY A 54 -22.40 -10.21 24.26
C GLY A 54 -21.93 -9.59 22.94
N ASP A 55 -21.89 -10.37 21.85
CA ASP A 55 -21.54 -9.91 20.48
C ASP A 55 -22.29 -8.63 20.04
N SER A 56 -23.42 -8.31 20.68
CA SER A 56 -24.21 -7.08 20.46
C SER A 56 -23.65 -5.82 21.10
N ILE A 57 -22.77 -5.88 22.12
CA ILE A 57 -22.17 -4.66 22.69
C ILE A 57 -21.20 -4.01 21.71
N VAL A 58 -20.51 -4.82 20.92
CA VAL A 58 -19.62 -4.33 19.86
C VAL A 58 -20.44 -3.62 18.78
N ASP A 59 -21.58 -4.18 18.40
CA ASP A 59 -22.54 -3.53 17.50
C ASP A 59 -23.18 -2.29 18.12
N TYR A 60 -23.42 -2.29 19.43
CA TYR A 60 -23.94 -1.14 20.18
C TYR A 60 -22.93 0.00 20.23
N MET A 61 -21.66 -0.31 20.53
CA MET A 61 -20.54 0.64 20.51
C MET A 61 -20.34 1.23 19.11
N ALA A 62 -20.40 0.40 18.06
CA ALA A 62 -20.28 0.85 16.68
C ALA A 62 -21.41 1.81 16.25
N ASN A 63 -22.61 1.63 16.81
CA ASN A 63 -23.79 2.43 16.47
C ASN A 63 -24.15 3.47 17.55
N TYR A 64 -23.29 3.69 18.55
CA TYR A 64 -23.61 4.57 19.66
C TYR A 64 -23.77 6.02 19.14
N PRO A 65 -24.96 6.64 19.31
CA PRO A 65 -25.25 7.89 18.65
C PRO A 65 -24.42 9.04 19.23
N ASN A 66 -23.76 9.80 18.36
CA ASN A 66 -23.02 11.03 18.68
C ASN A 66 -21.85 10.86 19.66
N MET A 67 -21.22 9.68 19.70
CA MET A 67 -19.98 9.46 20.44
C MET A 67 -18.75 9.65 19.56
N GLY A 68 -17.80 10.45 20.04
CA GLY A 68 -16.60 10.82 19.28
C GLY A 68 -16.87 11.74 18.08
N ASN A 69 -15.82 11.98 17.31
CA ASN A 69 -15.80 12.85 16.13
C ASN A 69 -15.33 12.12 14.85
N GLY A 70 -14.38 11.19 14.97
CA GLY A 70 -13.73 10.49 13.86
C GLY A 70 -14.23 9.05 13.66
N GLU A 71 -13.73 8.33 12.64
CA GLU A 71 -13.91 6.89 12.45
C GLU A 71 -12.82 6.05 13.15
N SER A 72 -11.68 6.66 13.51
CA SER A 72 -10.53 6.08 14.20
C SER A 72 -10.69 6.27 15.69
N ARG A 73 -10.94 5.15 16.37
CA ARG A 73 -11.37 5.17 17.77
C ARG A 73 -10.71 4.05 18.54
N ILE A 74 -10.41 4.31 19.80
CA ILE A 74 -10.28 3.28 20.84
C ILE A 74 -11.50 3.47 21.73
N PHE A 75 -12.42 2.51 21.68
CA PHE A 75 -13.63 2.57 22.48
C PHE A 75 -13.61 1.44 23.52
N PHE A 76 -13.58 1.80 24.80
CA PHE A 76 -13.67 0.87 25.90
C PHE A 76 -15.06 0.88 26.55
N ALA A 77 -15.70 -0.28 26.68
CA ALA A 77 -17.00 -0.42 27.32
C ALA A 77 -16.99 -1.46 28.43
N ILE A 78 -17.75 -1.18 29.49
CA ILE A 78 -18.05 -2.10 30.58
C ILE A 78 -19.56 -2.41 30.57
N GLY A 79 -19.90 -3.68 30.43
CA GLY A 79 -21.27 -4.19 30.43
C GLY A 79 -21.83 -4.43 31.85
N PRO A 80 -23.15 -4.67 31.97
CA PRO A 80 -23.83 -4.81 33.26
C PRO A 80 -23.38 -6.04 34.07
N ASP A 81 -22.82 -7.06 33.42
CA ASP A 81 -22.24 -8.26 34.04
C ASP A 81 -20.73 -8.08 34.37
N SER A 82 -20.22 -6.84 34.31
CA SER A 82 -18.78 -6.53 34.39
C SER A 82 -17.94 -7.16 33.27
N SER A 83 -18.57 -7.56 32.16
CA SER A 83 -17.86 -7.84 30.91
C SER A 83 -17.22 -6.57 30.38
N TRP A 84 -16.09 -6.72 29.70
CA TRP A 84 -15.30 -5.60 29.21
C TRP A 84 -15.00 -5.83 27.73
N HIS A 85 -15.11 -4.75 26.94
CA HIS A 85 -14.99 -4.81 25.49
C HIS A 85 -14.20 -3.62 24.99
N ILE A 86 -13.18 -3.89 24.17
CA ILE A 86 -12.45 -2.85 23.44
C ILE A 86 -12.79 -2.99 21.97
N LEU A 87 -13.25 -1.90 21.36
CA LEU A 87 -13.45 -1.79 19.93
C LEU A 87 -12.46 -0.76 19.40
N CYS A 88 -11.64 -1.19 18.44
CA CYS A 88 -10.82 -0.29 17.65
C CYS A 88 -11.36 -0.17 16.24
N SER A 89 -11.53 1.06 15.76
CA SER A 89 -12.05 1.35 14.43
C SER A 89 -11.12 2.29 13.66
N GLY A 90 -11.39 2.49 12.37
CA GLY A 90 -10.59 3.34 11.50
C GLY A 90 -9.13 2.89 11.45
N ASN A 91 -8.20 3.82 11.66
CA ASN A 91 -6.77 3.52 11.67
C ASN A 91 -6.32 2.71 12.88
N MET A 92 -7.10 2.70 13.97
CA MET A 92 -6.80 1.90 15.15
C MET A 92 -7.24 0.44 15.02
N GLN A 93 -7.99 0.09 13.96
CA GLN A 93 -8.48 -1.27 13.77
C GLN A 93 -7.34 -2.30 13.74
N ASN A 94 -7.37 -3.28 14.66
CA ASN A 94 -6.32 -4.29 14.84
C ASN A 94 -4.95 -3.74 15.27
N MET A 95 -4.85 -2.49 15.73
CA MET A 95 -3.54 -1.88 16.04
C MET A 95 -3.06 -2.11 17.46
N LEU A 96 -3.98 -2.36 18.38
CA LEU A 96 -3.64 -2.80 19.72
C LEU A 96 -3.33 -4.30 19.71
N THR A 97 -2.22 -4.68 20.35
CA THR A 97 -1.99 -6.09 20.66
C THR A 97 -2.91 -6.54 21.78
N LYS A 98 -3.11 -7.85 21.91
CA LYS A 98 -3.88 -8.41 23.02
C LYS A 98 -3.28 -8.04 24.39
N GLU A 99 -1.95 -7.92 24.48
CA GLU A 99 -1.31 -7.45 25.71
C GLU A 99 -1.63 -5.98 26.01
N GLN A 100 -1.70 -5.11 24.99
CA GLN A 100 -2.10 -3.71 25.15
C GLN A 100 -3.58 -3.58 25.54
N GLU A 101 -4.47 -4.38 24.95
CA GLU A 101 -5.88 -4.44 25.34
C GLU A 101 -6.05 -4.87 26.82
N ASP A 102 -5.34 -5.91 27.24
CA ASP A 102 -5.34 -6.36 28.64
C ASP A 102 -4.77 -5.28 29.58
N ALA A 103 -3.73 -4.56 29.15
CA ALA A 103 -3.14 -3.47 29.93
C ALA A 103 -4.10 -2.27 30.09
N LEU A 104 -4.89 -1.93 29.07
CA LEU A 104 -5.93 -0.89 29.16
C LEU A 104 -7.00 -1.26 30.20
N ARG A 105 -7.44 -2.53 30.21
CA ARG A 105 -8.34 -3.03 31.24
C ARG A 105 -7.71 -2.95 32.63
N ASP A 106 -6.46 -3.39 32.76
CA ASP A 106 -5.79 -3.42 34.05
C ASP A 106 -5.53 -2.00 34.60
N ALA A 107 -5.28 -1.01 33.71
CA ALA A 107 -5.20 0.39 34.07
C ALA A 107 -6.52 0.93 34.63
N TYR A 108 -7.66 0.56 34.01
CA TYR A 108 -8.98 0.93 34.52
C TYR A 108 -9.30 0.28 35.88
N ASN A 109 -8.94 -0.99 36.07
CA ASN A 109 -9.22 -1.72 37.32
C ASN A 109 -8.24 -1.41 38.47
N GLY A 110 -7.14 -0.69 38.20
CA GLY A 110 -6.15 -0.36 39.22
C GLY A 110 -6.69 0.59 40.30
N PRO A 111 -7.34 1.71 39.92
CA PRO A 111 -7.98 2.64 40.85
C PRO A 111 -9.26 2.09 41.48
N GLU A 112 -9.57 2.51 42.72
CA GLU A 112 -10.78 2.08 43.45
C GLU A 112 -12.06 2.80 43.01
N THR A 113 -11.95 3.84 42.17
CA THR A 113 -13.08 4.66 41.73
C THR A 113 -13.23 4.63 40.21
N TYR A 114 -14.49 4.74 39.74
CA TYR A 114 -14.77 4.88 38.31
C TYR A 114 -14.01 6.04 37.68
N PHE A 115 -13.99 7.20 38.34
CA PHE A 115 -13.23 8.36 37.87
C PHE A 115 -11.74 8.07 37.68
N GLY A 116 -11.11 7.46 38.69
CA GLY A 116 -9.69 7.11 38.61
C GLY A 116 -9.42 6.09 37.50
N GLY A 117 -10.27 5.07 37.39
CA GLY A 117 -10.13 4.01 36.40
C GLY A 117 -10.28 4.53 34.96
N ILE A 118 -11.32 5.33 34.70
CA ILE A 118 -11.55 5.92 33.37
C ILE A 118 -10.39 6.83 32.98
N LYS A 119 -9.91 7.65 33.92
CA LYS A 119 -8.75 8.52 33.66
C LYS A 119 -7.48 7.73 33.35
N ALA A 120 -7.19 6.68 34.12
CA ALA A 120 -6.02 5.82 33.90
C ALA A 120 -6.10 5.09 32.54
N TYR A 121 -7.30 4.68 32.13
CA TYR A 121 -7.55 4.15 30.79
C TYR A 121 -7.24 5.20 29.71
N ILE A 122 -7.76 6.43 29.84
CA ILE A 122 -7.55 7.50 28.85
C ILE A 122 -6.05 7.80 28.71
N ASP A 123 -5.32 7.94 29.82
CA ASP A 123 -3.88 8.23 29.82
C ASP A 123 -3.08 7.14 29.09
N LEU A 124 -3.41 5.86 29.36
CA LEU A 124 -2.71 4.75 28.73
C LEU A 124 -3.09 4.62 27.25
N ALA A 125 -4.37 4.81 26.90
CA ALA A 125 -4.84 4.79 25.52
C ALA A 125 -4.15 5.88 24.69
N GLU A 126 -4.07 7.11 25.20
CA GLU A 126 -3.35 8.21 24.57
C GLU A 126 -1.87 7.86 24.34
N SER A 127 -1.21 7.28 25.35
CA SER A 127 0.20 6.88 25.21
C SER A 127 0.41 5.81 24.13
N TYR A 128 -0.51 4.86 23.97
CA TYR A 128 -0.45 3.86 22.91
C TYR A 128 -0.70 4.46 21.54
N VAL A 129 -1.61 5.43 21.42
CA VAL A 129 -1.78 6.16 20.15
C VAL A 129 -0.47 6.85 19.78
N PHE A 130 0.24 7.51 20.72
CA PHE A 130 1.53 8.13 20.42
C PHE A 130 2.66 7.15 20.13
N GLU A 131 2.64 5.94 20.70
CA GLU A 131 3.61 4.90 20.37
C GLU A 131 3.38 4.39 18.93
N ILE A 132 2.12 4.23 18.54
CA ILE A 132 1.75 3.77 17.19
C ILE A 132 1.96 4.88 16.16
N TYR A 133 1.56 6.10 16.50
CA TYR A 133 1.57 7.33 15.70
C TYR A 133 2.29 8.45 16.46
N PRO A 134 3.64 8.46 16.45
CA PRO A 134 4.38 9.54 17.10
C PRO A 134 4.07 10.89 16.45
N ASN A 135 3.70 11.87 17.29
CA ASN A 135 3.40 13.24 16.91
C ASN A 135 4.68 13.99 16.48
N ASP A 136 5.22 13.63 15.32
CA ASP A 136 6.41 14.27 14.74
C ASP A 136 6.07 15.41 13.78
N THR A 137 4.79 15.74 13.57
CA THR A 137 4.42 16.95 12.85
C THR A 137 4.70 18.16 13.74
N PRO A 138 5.62 19.07 13.36
CA PRO A 138 5.88 20.28 14.13
C PRO A 138 4.58 21.07 14.27
N VAL A 139 4.19 21.35 15.53
CA VAL A 139 2.90 21.96 15.90
C VAL A 139 2.69 23.35 15.24
N ASP A 140 3.76 24.03 14.82
CA ASP A 140 3.73 25.32 14.11
C ASP A 140 3.62 25.21 12.57
N GLU A 141 3.89 24.03 11.96
CA GLU A 141 3.78 23.81 10.50
C GLU A 141 2.46 23.13 10.10
N GLY A 142 1.68 22.60 11.06
CA GLY A 142 0.48 21.81 10.79
C GLY A 142 -0.60 22.56 10.01
N LEU A 143 -0.84 23.84 10.31
CA LEU A 143 -1.88 24.64 9.62
C LEU A 143 -1.46 25.02 8.19
N GLU A 144 -0.22 25.47 7.97
CA GLU A 144 0.28 25.78 6.61
C GLU A 144 0.46 24.52 5.76
N GLY A 145 0.86 23.40 6.37
CA GLY A 145 1.00 22.10 5.72
C GLY A 145 -0.31 21.55 5.19
N LEU A 146 -1.38 21.63 6.00
CA LEU A 146 -2.72 21.19 5.61
C LEU A 146 -3.29 21.99 4.42
N GLU A 147 -2.90 23.25 4.21
CA GLU A 147 -3.30 24.03 3.02
C GLU A 147 -2.71 23.49 1.71
N ARG A 148 -1.63 22.71 1.78
CA ARG A 148 -1.02 22.06 0.61
C ARG A 148 -1.78 20.83 0.15
N LEU A 149 -2.59 20.25 1.03
CA LEU A 149 -3.41 19.09 0.71
C LEU A 149 -4.50 19.46 -0.30
N PRO A 150 -4.90 18.53 -1.19
CA PRO A 150 -6.09 18.70 -2.01
C PRO A 150 -7.31 19.00 -1.14
N GLU A 151 -8.14 19.96 -1.55
CA GLU A 151 -9.32 20.41 -0.77
C GLU A 151 -10.21 19.26 -0.31
N GLU A 152 -10.41 18.27 -1.17
CA GLU A 152 -11.20 17.07 -0.88
C GLU A 152 -10.59 16.13 0.15
N ILE A 153 -9.27 16.17 0.34
CA ILE A 153 -8.61 15.49 1.47
C ILE A 153 -8.71 16.37 2.72
N ARG A 154 -8.35 17.65 2.61
CA ARG A 154 -8.39 18.60 3.74
C ARG A 154 -9.77 18.75 4.39
N SER A 155 -10.84 18.58 3.62
CA SER A 155 -12.21 18.65 4.11
C SER A 155 -12.73 17.36 4.74
N MET A 156 -11.93 16.30 4.81
CA MET A 156 -12.33 15.07 5.48
C MET A 156 -12.32 15.30 6.99
N ASP A 157 -13.37 14.81 7.65
CA ASP A 157 -13.48 14.88 9.11
C ASP A 157 -12.38 14.05 9.80
N GLU A 158 -11.89 13.01 9.10
CA GLU A 158 -10.78 12.19 9.58
C GLU A 158 -9.97 11.57 8.43
N PHE A 159 -8.66 11.42 8.67
CA PHE A 159 -7.76 10.68 7.78
C PHE A 159 -7.70 9.21 8.16
N THR A 160 -8.22 8.36 7.29
CA THR A 160 -8.14 6.89 7.44
C THR A 160 -7.21 6.29 6.39
N CYS A 161 -6.83 5.02 6.52
CA CYS A 161 -5.98 4.33 5.54
C CYS A 161 -6.59 4.23 4.12
N VAL A 162 -7.85 4.61 3.93
CA VAL A 162 -8.53 4.74 2.63
C VAL A 162 -9.09 6.16 2.49
N LEU A 163 -8.36 7.01 1.76
CA LEU A 163 -8.74 8.39 1.48
C LEU A 163 -9.41 8.50 0.09
N ASP A 164 -10.74 8.48 0.03
CA ASP A 164 -11.48 8.56 -1.24
C ASP A 164 -11.90 10.00 -1.61
N GLY A 165 -10.93 10.89 -1.81
CA GLY A 165 -11.21 12.30 -2.17
C GLY A 165 -11.90 12.47 -3.54
N ALA A 166 -11.81 11.47 -4.40
CA ALA A 166 -12.49 11.47 -5.70
C ALA A 166 -13.91 10.86 -5.67
N GLY A 167 -14.33 10.21 -4.57
CA GLY A 167 -15.63 9.54 -4.47
C GLY A 167 -15.80 8.38 -5.44
N MET A 168 -14.76 7.55 -5.57
CA MET A 168 -14.64 6.47 -6.56
C MET A 168 -14.79 5.06 -5.96
N ILE A 169 -14.99 4.95 -4.64
CA ILE A 169 -15.07 3.69 -3.92
C ILE A 169 -16.43 3.61 -3.21
N GLU A 170 -17.16 2.52 -3.43
CA GLU A 170 -18.42 2.28 -2.72
C GLU A 170 -18.18 2.04 -1.22
N PRO A 171 -19.11 2.42 -0.32
CA PRO A 171 -18.93 2.31 1.12
C PRO A 171 -18.55 0.90 1.61
N GLU A 172 -19.17 -0.14 1.05
CA GLU A 172 -18.88 -1.53 1.40
C GLU A 172 -17.46 -1.94 1.00
N GLN A 173 -17.01 -1.47 -0.18
CA GLN A 173 -15.65 -1.73 -0.68
C GLN A 173 -14.62 -0.97 0.14
N ARG A 174 -14.93 0.26 0.56
CA ARG A 174 -14.08 1.06 1.46
C ARG A 174 -13.88 0.33 2.79
N ALA A 175 -14.95 -0.16 3.41
CA ALA A 175 -14.86 -0.89 4.67
C ALA A 175 -14.03 -2.19 4.55
N GLU A 176 -14.25 -2.97 3.49
CA GLU A 176 -13.47 -4.19 3.24
C GLU A 176 -11.98 -3.88 2.99
N LEU A 177 -11.70 -2.80 2.25
CA LEU A 177 -10.34 -2.37 1.96
C LEU A 177 -9.63 -1.86 3.22
N MET A 178 -10.31 -1.08 4.06
CA MET A 178 -9.79 -0.64 5.35
C MET A 178 -9.39 -1.82 6.23
N LYS A 179 -10.30 -2.79 6.37
CA LYS A 179 -10.01 -4.01 7.13
C LYS A 179 -8.75 -4.71 6.61
N LYS A 180 -8.64 -4.87 5.29
CA LYS A 180 -7.49 -5.52 4.66
C LYS A 180 -6.19 -4.76 4.89
N LEU A 181 -6.19 -3.44 4.69
CA LEU A 181 -5.01 -2.61 4.92
C LEU A 181 -4.64 -2.59 6.40
N GLY A 182 -5.62 -2.54 7.30
CA GLY A 182 -5.42 -2.62 8.74
C GLY A 182 -4.76 -3.93 9.17
N GLU A 183 -5.25 -5.07 8.67
CA GLU A 183 -4.64 -6.38 8.89
C GLU A 183 -3.17 -6.44 8.42
N LEU A 184 -2.84 -5.80 7.30
CA LEU A 184 -1.46 -5.69 6.85
C LEU A 184 -0.63 -4.82 7.79
N SER A 185 -1.18 -3.69 8.23
CA SER A 185 -0.47 -2.79 9.12
C SER A 185 -0.15 -3.46 10.46
N SER A 186 -1.08 -4.23 11.04
CA SER A 186 -0.86 -5.04 12.24
C SER A 186 0.18 -6.14 12.02
N LYS A 187 0.09 -6.84 10.88
CA LYS A 187 1.00 -7.95 10.54
C LYS A 187 2.44 -7.48 10.35
N TYR A 188 2.64 -6.31 9.77
CA TYR A 188 3.96 -5.87 9.35
C TYR A 188 4.57 -4.75 10.18
N GLY A 189 3.78 -3.99 10.94
CA GLY A 189 4.24 -2.87 11.74
C GLY A 189 4.53 -1.62 10.90
N MET A 190 3.80 -1.41 9.81
CA MET A 190 3.91 -0.22 8.95
C MET A 190 2.56 0.08 8.31
N ASP A 191 2.26 1.34 8.01
CA ASP A 191 0.96 1.67 7.40
C ASP A 191 0.91 1.38 5.90
N TYR A 192 -0.26 0.93 5.45
CA TYR A 192 -0.60 0.78 4.04
C TYR A 192 -1.79 1.67 3.75
N VAL A 193 -1.58 2.67 2.90
CA VAL A 193 -2.57 3.72 2.64
C VAL A 193 -2.87 3.79 1.15
N VAL A 194 -4.12 4.07 0.83
CA VAL A 194 -4.54 4.38 -0.54
C VAL A 194 -5.29 5.69 -0.57
N CYS A 195 -5.11 6.43 -1.66
CA CYS A 195 -5.70 7.74 -1.82
C CYS A 195 -6.16 7.98 -3.26
N THR A 196 -7.37 8.52 -3.43
CA THR A 196 -7.86 9.09 -4.68
C THR A 196 -8.01 10.61 -4.53
N VAL A 197 -7.60 11.34 -5.56
CA VAL A 197 -7.83 12.78 -5.69
C VAL A 197 -8.34 13.10 -7.09
N LYS A 198 -9.12 14.17 -7.26
CA LYS A 198 -9.61 14.55 -8.59
C LYS A 198 -8.53 15.24 -9.39
N SER A 199 -7.70 16.09 -8.76
CA SER A 199 -6.62 16.81 -9.41
C SER A 199 -5.48 17.11 -8.45
N LEU A 200 -4.26 17.17 -8.99
CA LEU A 200 -3.05 17.57 -8.30
C LEU A 200 -2.89 19.10 -8.16
N LYS A 201 -3.81 19.89 -8.75
CA LYS A 201 -3.84 21.38 -8.67
C LYS A 201 -2.49 22.07 -8.93
N GLY A 202 -1.67 21.53 -9.84
CA GLY A 202 -0.36 22.08 -10.22
C GLY A 202 0.83 21.51 -9.43
N SER A 203 0.58 20.69 -8.41
CA SER A 203 1.59 19.87 -7.74
C SER A 203 1.99 18.64 -8.57
N THR A 204 3.10 18.02 -8.23
CA THR A 204 3.48 16.70 -8.79
C THR A 204 2.73 15.60 -8.04
N ALA A 205 2.58 14.42 -8.66
CA ALA A 205 1.97 13.28 -7.98
C ALA A 205 2.83 12.80 -6.80
N GLU A 206 4.15 12.98 -6.89
CA GLU A 206 5.12 12.73 -5.81
C GLU A 206 4.89 13.66 -4.62
N ALA A 207 5.01 14.98 -4.83
CA ALA A 207 4.84 15.94 -3.75
C ALA A 207 3.44 15.87 -3.12
N CYS A 208 2.40 15.63 -3.91
CA CYS A 208 1.06 15.41 -3.38
C CYS A 208 0.96 14.14 -2.52
N ALA A 209 1.59 13.04 -2.93
CA ALA A 209 1.57 11.79 -2.16
C ALA A 209 2.36 11.92 -0.86
N ASP A 210 3.51 12.60 -0.90
CA ASP A 210 4.33 12.88 0.29
C ASP A 210 3.61 13.81 1.26
N ASP A 211 3.02 14.91 0.76
CA ASP A 211 2.27 15.86 1.58
C ASP A 211 1.07 15.17 2.25
N ILE A 212 0.34 14.30 1.52
CA ILE A 212 -0.73 13.48 2.11
C ILE A 212 -0.15 12.53 3.16
N PHE A 213 0.96 11.84 2.88
CA PHE A 213 1.58 10.93 3.83
C PHE A 213 1.93 11.64 5.15
N ASP A 214 2.60 12.78 5.04
CA ASP A 214 3.16 13.51 6.18
C ASP A 214 2.07 14.21 6.99
N TYR A 215 1.27 15.05 6.34
CA TYR A 215 0.30 15.93 7.01
C TYR A 215 -0.99 15.21 7.44
N CYS A 216 -1.29 14.04 6.88
CA CYS A 216 -2.35 13.19 7.39
C CYS A 216 -1.86 12.23 8.51
N GLY A 217 -0.61 12.35 8.95
CA GLY A 217 -0.10 11.60 10.10
C GLY A 217 0.20 10.12 9.84
N PHE A 218 0.32 9.69 8.59
CA PHE A 218 0.52 8.27 8.28
C PHE A 218 1.94 7.78 8.62
N GLY A 219 2.06 6.47 8.82
CA GLY A 219 3.30 5.77 9.13
C GLY A 219 3.38 5.40 10.61
N ARG A 220 4.07 4.28 10.89
CA ARG A 220 4.18 3.74 12.26
C ARG A 220 5.56 3.78 12.88
N GLY A 221 5.56 3.92 14.19
CA GLY A 221 6.76 3.96 15.02
C GLY A 221 7.63 5.16 14.71
N GLU A 222 8.82 5.22 15.32
CA GLU A 222 9.72 6.38 15.23
C GLU A 222 10.12 6.73 13.79
N ASP A 223 10.28 5.72 12.92
CA ASP A 223 10.65 5.93 11.52
C ASP A 223 9.46 6.30 10.61
N ARG A 224 8.23 6.34 11.16
CA ARG A 224 6.95 6.48 10.45
C ARG A 224 6.90 5.57 9.21
N SER A 225 7.14 4.29 9.45
CA SER A 225 7.20 3.27 8.41
C SER A 225 5.83 3.12 7.72
N GLY A 226 5.81 3.23 6.40
CA GLY A 226 4.57 3.09 5.64
C GLY A 226 4.74 3.19 4.13
N VAL A 227 3.66 2.92 3.40
CA VAL A 227 3.53 3.08 1.96
C VAL A 227 2.15 3.64 1.60
N LEU A 228 2.11 4.62 0.70
CA LEU A 228 0.88 5.23 0.22
C LEU A 228 0.80 5.18 -1.30
N LEU A 229 -0.29 4.67 -1.86
CA LEU A 229 -0.62 4.77 -3.28
C LEU A 229 -1.61 5.91 -3.53
N LEU A 230 -1.16 6.96 -4.20
CA LEU A 230 -1.99 8.06 -4.69
C LEU A 230 -2.41 7.81 -6.14
N ILE A 231 -3.69 8.04 -6.45
CA ILE A 231 -4.22 8.07 -7.81
C ILE A 231 -4.95 9.40 -8.05
N SER A 232 -4.43 10.24 -8.97
CA SER A 232 -5.15 11.40 -9.49
C SER A 232 -5.98 10.98 -10.71
N THR A 233 -7.30 11.03 -10.56
CA THR A 233 -8.25 10.57 -11.60
C THR A 233 -8.34 11.55 -12.77
N GLY A 234 -8.25 12.86 -12.52
CA GLY A 234 -8.24 13.90 -13.54
C GLY A 234 -6.91 14.02 -14.28
N ASP A 235 -5.78 13.93 -13.57
CA ASP A 235 -4.44 14.01 -14.20
C ASP A 235 -3.98 12.68 -14.81
N ARG A 236 -4.68 11.58 -14.49
CA ARG A 236 -4.33 10.20 -14.86
C ARG A 236 -2.90 9.83 -14.49
N LYS A 237 -2.53 10.21 -13.27
CA LYS A 237 -1.22 9.94 -12.68
C LYS A 237 -1.38 9.13 -11.40
N TRP A 238 -0.40 8.31 -11.12
CA TRP A 238 -0.27 7.61 -9.86
C TRP A 238 1.13 7.82 -9.29
N HIS A 239 1.25 7.74 -7.97
CA HIS A 239 2.52 7.75 -7.27
C HIS A 239 2.44 6.87 -6.03
N ILE A 240 3.50 6.12 -5.75
CA ILE A 240 3.68 5.39 -4.51
C ILE A 240 4.73 6.12 -3.70
N SER A 241 4.36 6.66 -2.54
CA SER A 241 5.28 7.26 -1.57
C SER A 241 5.60 6.24 -0.48
N THR A 242 6.85 6.16 -0.07
CA THR A 242 7.31 5.22 0.97
C THR A 242 8.12 5.96 2.03
N ARG A 243 7.97 5.56 3.29
CA ARG A 243 8.75 6.09 4.41
C ARG A 243 9.19 4.97 5.36
N GLY A 244 10.28 5.22 6.09
CA GLY A 244 10.85 4.28 7.06
C GLY A 244 11.17 2.94 6.42
N TYR A 245 10.75 1.84 7.05
CA TYR A 245 10.93 0.49 6.52
C TYR A 245 10.27 0.29 5.15
N GLY A 246 9.23 1.06 4.82
CA GLY A 246 8.60 1.03 3.50
C GLY A 246 9.58 1.34 2.35
N ILE A 247 10.55 2.23 2.58
CA ILE A 247 11.62 2.52 1.61
C ILE A 247 12.42 1.25 1.33
N THR A 248 12.75 0.46 2.35
CA THR A 248 13.52 -0.78 2.18
C THR A 248 12.73 -1.86 1.47
N VAL A 249 11.43 -1.99 1.78
CA VAL A 249 10.56 -3.04 1.21
C VAL A 249 10.23 -2.78 -0.26
N PHE A 250 9.90 -1.54 -0.59
CA PHE A 250 9.38 -1.15 -1.90
C PHE A 250 10.47 -0.43 -2.70
N THR A 251 11.38 -1.20 -3.29
CA THR A 251 12.44 -0.66 -4.16
C THR A 251 11.87 0.02 -5.40
N ASP A 252 12.67 0.87 -6.05
CA ASP A 252 12.29 1.56 -7.29
C ASP A 252 11.79 0.57 -8.36
N ALA A 253 12.48 -0.58 -8.50
CA ALA A 253 12.08 -1.64 -9.42
C ALA A 253 10.77 -2.31 -8.99
N GLY A 254 10.57 -2.50 -7.69
CA GLY A 254 9.35 -3.04 -7.11
C GLY A 254 8.15 -2.12 -7.31
N ILE A 255 8.30 -0.83 -7.03
CA ILE A 255 7.27 0.20 -7.25
C ILE A 255 6.86 0.24 -8.72
N GLN A 256 7.83 0.25 -9.64
CA GLN A 256 7.54 0.25 -11.07
C GLN A 256 6.82 -1.04 -11.50
N TYR A 257 7.18 -2.19 -10.93
CA TYR A 257 6.47 -3.44 -11.17
C TYR A 257 5.01 -3.37 -10.72
N ILE A 258 4.76 -2.89 -9.50
CA ILE A 258 3.43 -2.72 -8.91
C ILE A 258 2.59 -1.80 -9.81
N GLY A 259 3.12 -0.64 -10.17
CA GLY A 259 2.44 0.31 -11.05
C GLY A 259 2.03 -0.29 -12.39
N GLU A 260 2.90 -1.08 -13.03
CA GLU A 260 2.58 -1.73 -14.31
C GLU A 260 1.54 -2.85 -14.17
N GLU A 261 1.48 -3.57 -13.05
CA GLU A 261 0.41 -4.55 -12.79
C GLU A 261 -0.96 -3.88 -12.63
N LEU A 262 -0.98 -2.73 -11.95
CA LEU A 262 -2.20 -2.00 -11.64
C LEU A 262 -2.71 -1.12 -12.79
N LYS A 263 -1.83 -0.75 -13.72
CA LYS A 263 -2.10 0.17 -14.84
C LYS A 263 -3.33 -0.18 -15.67
N ALA A 264 -3.60 -1.47 -15.88
CA ALA A 264 -4.75 -1.91 -16.66
C ALA A 264 -6.08 -1.57 -15.97
N LYS A 265 -6.15 -1.74 -14.64
CA LYS A 265 -7.34 -1.44 -13.83
C LYS A 265 -7.53 0.07 -13.65
N MET A 266 -6.44 0.81 -13.45
CA MET A 266 -6.46 2.28 -13.44
C MET A 266 -7.02 2.83 -14.76
N LYS A 267 -6.63 2.25 -15.91
CA LYS A 267 -7.13 2.63 -17.24
C LYS A 267 -8.62 2.42 -17.42
N SER A 268 -9.16 1.35 -16.87
CA SER A 268 -10.59 1.03 -16.92
C SER A 268 -11.41 1.73 -15.82
N ALA A 269 -10.79 2.62 -15.04
CA ALA A 269 -11.41 3.29 -13.88
C ALA A 269 -11.93 2.31 -12.80
N ASP A 270 -11.33 1.11 -12.71
CA ASP A 270 -11.59 0.15 -11.63
C ASP A 270 -10.66 0.48 -10.45
N TYR A 271 -10.98 1.55 -9.71
CA TYR A 271 -10.12 2.06 -8.62
C TYR A 271 -10.17 1.18 -7.37
N ALA A 272 -11.36 0.71 -6.96
CA ALA A 272 -11.49 -0.26 -5.88
C ALA A 272 -10.67 -1.53 -6.17
N GLY A 273 -10.83 -2.13 -7.36
CA GLY A 273 -10.05 -3.29 -7.76
C GLY A 273 -8.54 -3.01 -7.91
N THR A 274 -8.17 -1.77 -8.22
CA THR A 274 -6.76 -1.33 -8.20
C THR A 274 -6.21 -1.36 -6.78
N PHE A 275 -6.95 -0.84 -5.80
CA PHE A 275 -6.49 -0.79 -4.41
C PHE A 275 -6.46 -2.16 -3.74
N PHE A 276 -7.43 -3.04 -4.02
CA PHE A 276 -7.33 -4.43 -3.56
C PHE A 276 -6.10 -5.15 -4.12
N GLY A 277 -5.81 -4.94 -5.41
CA GLY A 277 -4.62 -5.48 -6.05
C GLY A 277 -3.32 -4.88 -5.50
N PHE A 278 -3.34 -3.59 -5.13
CA PHE A 278 -2.23 -2.94 -4.44
C PHE A 278 -1.99 -3.58 -3.07
N ALA A 279 -3.03 -3.76 -2.26
CA ALA A 279 -2.93 -4.42 -0.95
C ALA A 279 -2.34 -5.84 -1.06
N ASP A 280 -2.78 -6.63 -2.06
CA ASP A 280 -2.23 -7.97 -2.32
C ASP A 280 -0.73 -7.95 -2.71
N LEU A 281 -0.33 -6.95 -3.50
CA LEU A 281 1.07 -6.78 -3.85
C LEU A 281 1.89 -6.32 -2.65
N CYS A 282 1.36 -5.41 -1.83
CA CYS A 282 1.98 -4.98 -0.57
C CYS A 282 2.23 -6.16 0.37
N ASP A 283 1.23 -7.01 0.62
CA ASP A 283 1.39 -8.22 1.44
C ASP A 283 2.55 -9.08 0.94
N ARG A 284 2.54 -9.41 -0.37
CA ARG A 284 3.57 -10.24 -0.98
C ARG A 284 4.96 -9.62 -0.93
N PHE A 285 5.08 -8.32 -1.18
CA PHE A 285 6.36 -7.62 -1.20
C PHE A 285 6.94 -7.50 0.22
N THR A 286 6.12 -7.16 1.21
CA THR A 286 6.56 -7.10 2.60
C THR A 286 6.85 -8.48 3.18
N ASP A 287 6.06 -9.50 2.87
CA ASP A 287 6.33 -10.90 3.25
C ASP A 287 7.68 -11.39 2.71
N GLN A 288 7.96 -11.12 1.43
CA GLN A 288 9.22 -11.46 0.79
C GLN A 288 10.40 -10.71 1.43
N ALA A 289 10.23 -9.41 1.70
CA ALA A 289 11.25 -8.58 2.34
C ALA A 289 11.59 -9.06 3.76
N LYS A 290 10.60 -9.53 4.53
CA LYS A 290 10.84 -10.11 5.87
C LYS A 290 11.47 -11.51 5.83
N LYS A 291 11.17 -12.33 4.81
CA LYS A 291 11.66 -13.72 4.71
C LYS A 291 13.07 -13.85 4.14
N ASP A 292 13.41 -13.01 3.17
CA ASP A 292 14.69 -13.06 2.47
C ASP A 292 15.22 -11.65 2.22
N ARG A 293 15.00 -11.11 1.01
CA ARG A 293 15.34 -9.74 0.65
C ARG A 293 14.23 -9.10 -0.18
N PRO A 294 14.11 -7.76 -0.14
CA PRO A 294 13.15 -7.02 -0.95
C PRO A 294 13.22 -7.38 -2.44
N TYR A 295 12.10 -7.24 -3.13
CA TYR A 295 12.10 -7.35 -4.58
C TYR A 295 12.86 -6.17 -5.18
N ASP A 296 13.88 -6.47 -5.99
CA ASP A 296 14.70 -5.55 -6.76
C ASP A 296 14.85 -6.04 -8.21
N THR A 297 15.64 -5.30 -9.00
CA THR A 297 15.92 -5.59 -10.42
C THR A 297 16.34 -7.04 -10.75
N SER A 298 16.83 -7.81 -9.80
CA SER A 298 17.38 -9.16 -9.96
C SER A 298 16.45 -10.30 -9.52
N ASN A 299 15.43 -10.04 -8.71
CA ASN A 299 14.49 -11.06 -8.19
C ASN A 299 13.01 -10.72 -8.39
N LEU A 300 12.67 -9.71 -9.21
CA LEU A 300 11.28 -9.37 -9.54
C LEU A 300 10.45 -10.60 -9.96
N PRO A 301 9.15 -10.64 -9.61
CA PRO A 301 8.25 -11.70 -10.07
C PRO A 301 8.23 -11.80 -11.60
N ILE A 302 8.41 -13.02 -12.12
CA ILE A 302 8.46 -13.27 -13.56
C ILE A 302 7.05 -13.14 -14.14
N LYS A 303 6.84 -12.16 -15.03
CA LYS A 303 5.56 -12.03 -15.77
C LYS A 303 5.48 -13.11 -16.87
N PRO A 304 4.37 -13.86 -16.98
CA PRO A 304 4.17 -14.76 -18.11
C PRO A 304 4.14 -13.95 -19.40
N LEU A 305 4.87 -14.40 -20.42
CA LEU A 305 4.91 -13.70 -21.71
C LEU A 305 3.49 -13.57 -22.29
N PRO A 306 3.05 -12.37 -22.69
CA PRO A 306 1.72 -12.21 -23.23
C PRO A 306 1.58 -12.98 -24.54
N PHE A 307 0.44 -13.63 -24.73
CA PHE A 307 0.16 -14.56 -25.83
C PHE A 307 0.45 -13.98 -27.23
N LYS A 308 0.39 -12.64 -27.38
CA LYS A 308 0.74 -11.91 -28.61
C LYS A 308 2.14 -12.18 -29.16
N TYR A 309 3.11 -12.60 -28.34
CA TYR A 309 4.46 -12.91 -28.83
C TYR A 309 4.55 -14.27 -29.56
N ILE A 310 3.59 -15.16 -29.36
CA ILE A 310 3.52 -16.45 -30.05
C ILE A 310 3.32 -16.27 -31.56
N PRO A 311 2.31 -15.54 -32.07
CA PRO A 311 2.16 -15.34 -33.52
C PRO A 311 3.29 -14.50 -34.14
N ILE A 312 3.86 -13.55 -33.39
CA ILE A 312 5.00 -12.72 -33.88
C ILE A 312 6.24 -13.59 -34.12
N SER A 313 6.59 -14.44 -33.15
CA SER A 313 7.73 -15.35 -33.28
C SER A 313 7.52 -16.39 -34.38
N LEU A 314 6.30 -16.91 -34.53
CA LEU A 314 5.93 -17.81 -35.63
C LEU A 314 6.08 -17.12 -37.01
N GLY A 315 5.64 -15.87 -37.12
CA GLY A 315 5.75 -15.06 -38.34
C GLY A 315 7.21 -14.80 -38.75
N ILE A 316 8.06 -14.42 -37.80
CA ILE A 316 9.50 -14.21 -38.05
C ILE A 316 10.15 -15.52 -38.49
N GLY A 317 9.86 -16.63 -37.82
CA GLY A 317 10.35 -17.95 -38.20
C GLY A 317 9.95 -18.34 -39.62
N LEU A 318 8.71 -18.07 -40.01
CA LEU A 318 8.19 -18.34 -41.35
C LEU A 318 8.88 -17.48 -42.42
N VAL A 319 9.13 -16.20 -42.14
CA VAL A 319 9.85 -15.31 -43.06
C VAL A 319 11.30 -15.79 -43.28
N ILE A 320 12.02 -16.13 -42.21
CA ILE A 320 13.38 -16.65 -42.30
C ILE A 320 13.41 -17.96 -43.11
N ALA A 321 12.45 -18.86 -42.85
CA ALA A 321 12.32 -20.11 -43.59
C ALA A 321 12.06 -19.85 -45.09
N LEU A 322 11.16 -18.93 -45.44
CA LEU A 322 10.87 -18.57 -46.83
C LEU A 322 12.10 -17.97 -47.54
N ILE A 323 12.88 -17.14 -46.86
CA ILE A 323 14.13 -16.58 -47.41
C ILE A 323 15.12 -17.71 -47.67
N ALA A 324 15.35 -18.60 -46.69
CA ALA A 324 16.27 -19.73 -46.84
C ALA A 324 15.86 -20.66 -47.99
N VAL A 325 14.57 -21.04 -48.06
CA VAL A 325 14.03 -21.89 -49.12
C VAL A 325 14.11 -21.18 -50.48
N SER A 326 13.87 -19.87 -50.55
CA SER A 326 14.00 -19.09 -51.78
C SER A 326 15.45 -19.04 -52.30
N VAL A 327 16.43 -18.93 -51.39
CA VAL A 327 17.86 -19.02 -51.74
C VAL A 327 18.24 -20.43 -52.20
N MET A 328 17.69 -21.48 -51.59
CA MET A 328 17.91 -22.85 -52.07
C MET A 328 17.28 -23.05 -53.45
N LYS A 329 16.06 -22.56 -53.67
CA LYS A 329 15.35 -22.61 -54.95
C LYS A 329 16.11 -21.87 -56.05
N SER A 330 16.68 -20.71 -55.77
CA SER A 330 17.45 -19.94 -56.77
C SER A 330 18.76 -20.63 -57.19
N LYS A 331 19.31 -21.49 -56.34
CA LYS A 331 20.48 -22.33 -56.65
C LYS A 331 20.15 -23.58 -57.47
N LEU A 332 18.88 -23.96 -57.59
CA LEU A 332 18.46 -25.07 -58.44
C LEU A 332 18.46 -24.61 -59.89
N LYS A 333 19.55 -24.91 -60.62
CA LYS A 333 19.59 -24.79 -62.08
C LYS A 333 18.60 -25.80 -62.68
N THR A 334 17.41 -25.32 -63.04
CA THR A 334 16.48 -26.12 -63.84
C THR A 334 17.07 -26.25 -65.24
N VAL A 335 17.57 -27.44 -65.55
CA VAL A 335 18.00 -27.78 -66.91
C VAL A 335 16.75 -27.71 -67.80
N ARG A 336 16.65 -26.70 -68.65
CA ARG A 336 15.70 -26.77 -69.78
C ARG A 336 16.12 -27.95 -70.64
N TYR A 337 15.18 -28.81 -71.01
CA TYR A 337 15.42 -29.85 -72.02
C TYR A 337 15.95 -29.17 -73.29
N LYS A 338 17.22 -29.43 -73.60
CA LYS A 338 17.86 -28.96 -74.83
C LYS A 338 18.27 -30.18 -75.63
N ALA A 339 17.61 -30.38 -76.77
CA ALA A 339 17.74 -31.54 -77.64
C ALA A 339 19.00 -31.47 -78.55
N GLU A 340 20.17 -31.20 -77.97
CA GLU A 340 21.42 -31.17 -78.73
C GLU A 340 22.52 -31.96 -78.00
N ALA A 341 22.82 -33.13 -78.54
CA ALA A 341 23.77 -34.11 -78.02
C ALA A 341 25.21 -33.87 -78.52
N ASN A 342 25.76 -32.66 -78.39
CA ASN A 342 27.12 -32.40 -78.91
C ASN A 342 28.03 -31.52 -78.06
N SER A 343 27.91 -31.55 -76.74
CA SER A 343 28.90 -30.88 -75.89
C SER A 343 29.22 -31.62 -74.60
N TYR A 344 29.29 -32.94 -74.66
CA TYR A 344 29.85 -33.74 -73.58
C TYR A 344 31.19 -34.30 -74.06
N VAL A 345 32.26 -33.85 -73.39
CA VAL A 345 33.68 -34.24 -73.52
C VAL A 345 34.51 -33.41 -74.52
N ARG A 346 35.26 -32.43 -73.98
CA ARG A 346 36.44 -31.86 -74.65
C ARG A 346 37.67 -32.74 -74.36
N PRO A 347 38.44 -33.18 -75.36
CA PRO A 347 39.71 -33.88 -75.13
C PRO A 347 40.66 -32.97 -74.34
N GLY A 348 41.19 -33.45 -73.21
CA GLY A 348 42.14 -32.71 -72.36
C GLY A 348 41.53 -31.86 -71.24
N SER A 349 40.22 -31.89 -70.99
CA SER A 349 39.58 -31.10 -69.92
C SER A 349 39.46 -31.83 -68.57
N MET A 350 40.14 -32.97 -68.39
CA MET A 350 40.20 -33.67 -67.11
C MET A 350 41.49 -33.26 -66.39
N ASN A 351 41.39 -32.25 -65.53
CA ASN A 351 42.40 -31.97 -64.53
C ASN A 351 41.78 -32.25 -63.16
N ILE A 352 42.18 -33.37 -62.54
CA ILE A 352 41.78 -33.72 -61.18
C ILE A 352 42.68 -32.89 -60.27
N THR A 353 42.24 -31.68 -59.94
CA THR A 353 42.85 -30.89 -58.86
C THR A 353 41.91 -30.97 -57.66
N VAL A 354 41.78 -32.16 -57.10
CA VAL A 354 41.24 -32.31 -55.74
C VAL A 354 42.37 -31.95 -54.79
N SER A 355 42.44 -30.69 -54.37
CA SER A 355 43.04 -30.33 -53.09
C SER A 355 41.89 -29.98 -52.15
N ARG A 356 41.61 -30.87 -51.21
CA ARG A 356 40.76 -30.59 -50.05
C ARG A 356 41.68 -30.23 -48.91
N ASP A 357 41.71 -28.96 -48.52
CA ASP A 357 42.25 -28.59 -47.22
C ASP A 357 41.19 -28.91 -46.16
N LEU A 358 41.41 -30.01 -45.44
CA LEU A 358 40.61 -30.38 -44.29
C LEU A 358 41.24 -29.69 -43.05
N PHE A 359 40.64 -28.60 -42.59
CA PHE A 359 41.03 -28.01 -41.30
C PHE A 359 40.69 -29.00 -40.19
N LEU A 360 41.71 -29.63 -39.60
CA LEU A 360 41.56 -30.68 -38.58
C LEU A 360 41.34 -30.15 -37.17
N TYR A 361 41.55 -28.86 -36.91
CA TYR A 361 41.32 -28.29 -35.58
C TYR A 361 40.77 -26.86 -35.68
N ARG A 362 39.55 -26.68 -35.17
CA ARG A 362 39.05 -25.37 -34.75
C ARG A 362 39.21 -25.30 -33.24
N THR A 363 40.26 -24.66 -32.76
CA THR A 363 40.35 -24.30 -31.34
C THR A 363 39.41 -23.13 -31.10
N VAL A 364 38.22 -23.39 -30.57
CA VAL A 364 37.37 -22.34 -30.00
C VAL A 364 37.82 -22.15 -28.56
N ALA A 365 38.62 -21.13 -28.30
CA ALA A 365 38.77 -20.62 -26.95
C ALA A 365 37.50 -19.83 -26.61
N VAL A 366 36.59 -20.44 -25.85
CA VAL A 366 35.54 -19.70 -25.15
C VAL A 366 36.20 -19.08 -23.94
N SER A 367 36.58 -17.81 -24.04
CA SER A 367 36.77 -17.01 -22.84
C SER A 367 35.38 -16.57 -22.39
N PRO A 368 34.94 -16.87 -21.15
CA PRO A 368 33.80 -16.18 -20.57
C PRO A 368 34.09 -14.69 -20.67
N LYS A 369 33.26 -13.94 -21.40
CA LYS A 369 33.21 -12.50 -21.17
C LYS A 369 32.98 -12.35 -19.66
N PRO A 370 33.83 -11.64 -18.91
CA PRO A 370 33.48 -11.29 -17.56
C PRO A 370 32.11 -10.63 -17.66
N LYS A 371 31.12 -11.21 -16.96
CA LYS A 371 29.93 -10.45 -16.65
C LYS A 371 30.47 -9.21 -15.96
N ASN A 372 30.27 -8.06 -16.58
CA ASN A 372 30.32 -6.82 -15.82
C ASN A 372 29.25 -6.99 -14.75
N ASN A 373 29.68 -7.35 -13.54
CA ASN A 373 28.97 -6.98 -12.33
C ASN A 373 29.14 -5.48 -12.16
N GLY A 374 28.66 -4.70 -13.13
CA GLY A 374 28.18 -3.36 -12.85
C GLY A 374 26.82 -3.59 -12.24
N GLY A 375 26.80 -3.93 -10.95
CA GLY A 375 25.56 -3.97 -10.20
C GLY A 375 24.95 -2.59 -10.33
N SER A 376 23.86 -2.48 -11.09
CA SER A 376 22.88 -1.45 -10.79
C SER A 376 22.35 -1.87 -9.43
N ASP A 377 22.79 -1.19 -8.37
CA ASP A 377 22.24 -1.38 -7.04
C ASP A 377 20.72 -1.26 -7.19
N GLY A 378 20.01 -2.38 -7.01
CA GLY A 378 18.56 -2.44 -7.16
C GLY A 378 17.83 -1.85 -5.95
N GLY A 379 18.47 -0.94 -5.23
CA GLY A 379 17.93 -0.32 -4.04
C GLY A 379 16.87 0.74 -4.35
N SER A 380 16.42 1.37 -3.29
CA SER A 380 15.45 2.45 -3.33
C SER A 380 16.17 3.79 -3.39
N SER A 381 15.71 4.69 -4.26
CA SER A 381 16.11 6.09 -4.19
C SER A 381 15.29 6.82 -3.11
N THR A 382 15.85 7.90 -2.58
CA THR A 382 15.18 8.75 -1.60
C THR A 382 15.27 10.22 -1.98
N HIS A 383 14.29 10.99 -1.52
CA HIS A 383 14.17 12.44 -1.66
C HIS A 383 13.60 13.05 -0.38
N THR A 384 13.62 14.38 -0.29
CA THR A 384 13.13 15.14 0.86
C THR A 384 11.81 15.81 0.51
N SER A 385 10.77 15.60 1.32
CA SER A 385 9.45 16.19 1.14
C SER A 385 9.39 17.65 1.65
N SER A 386 8.24 18.31 1.45
CA SER A 386 7.97 19.67 1.93
C SER A 386 8.14 19.83 3.43
N SER A 387 7.82 18.78 4.18
CA SER A 387 7.90 18.72 5.64
C SER A 387 9.33 18.50 6.15
N GLY A 388 10.30 18.32 5.25
CA GLY A 388 11.67 17.93 5.58
C GLY A 388 11.85 16.42 5.84
N SER A 389 10.79 15.62 5.70
CA SER A 389 10.84 14.16 5.87
C SER A 389 11.55 13.47 4.70
N THR A 390 12.16 12.31 4.94
CA THR A 390 12.78 11.50 3.88
C THR A 390 11.79 10.47 3.37
N HIS A 391 11.54 10.52 2.07
CA HIS A 391 10.66 9.59 1.36
C HIS A 391 11.45 8.83 0.30
N GLY A 392 11.04 7.61 0.00
CA GLY A 392 11.28 7.00 -1.29
C GLY A 392 10.00 7.06 -2.11
N GLY A 393 10.03 6.55 -3.33
CA GLY A 393 8.81 6.47 -4.10
C GLY A 393 9.02 6.34 -5.60
N GLY A 394 7.91 6.23 -6.31
CA GLY A 394 7.90 6.16 -7.76
C GLY A 394 6.50 6.25 -8.31
N GLY A 395 6.37 6.82 -9.51
CA GLY A 395 5.07 7.09 -10.11
C GLY A 395 5.06 6.98 -11.62
N GLY A 396 3.87 7.14 -12.19
CA GLY A 396 3.67 7.04 -13.62
C GLY A 396 2.31 7.58 -14.07
N SER A 397 2.02 7.39 -15.35
CA SER A 397 0.73 7.73 -15.97
C SER A 397 0.02 6.49 -16.48
N PHE A 398 -1.31 6.58 -16.60
CA PHE A 398 -2.16 5.50 -17.09
C PHE A 398 -3.17 5.96 -18.13
#